data_AF-A0A2G5HNI5-F1
#
_entry.id   AF-A0A2G5HNI5-F1
#
_cell.length_a   1.000
_cell.length_b   1.000
_cell.length_c   1.000
_cell.angle_alpha   90.00
_cell.angle_beta   90.00
_cell.angle_gamma   90.00
#
_symmetry.space_group_name_H-M   'P 1'
#
loop_
_entity.id
_entity.type
_entity.pdbx_description
1 polymer ?
#
loop_
_entity_poly.entity_id
_entity_poly.type
_entity_poly.pdbx_seq_one_letter_code
_entity_poly.pdbx_strand_id
1 'polypeptide(L)'
;MEAHSTTQNNANRYRLKFTNGLPPGTDTMNQVKDNPRLPRPPPEAKRTLPPLPPKSERKGKWINSYLNKLDPETEYDQIIRTHTFYRSTDFATALGYTAVFVWLTSTPTDAAAIHGGKVITRDETKVHIETINKTHAAVWKRVPGAFSFAWEAQAAIILLSWYESFIRRTVGAKHPVDQVVKDAWPAWGERLTGHFRSEPSNGSIPFGINYPRSWQEIEDFVVWFQEFDWDEQRTDEDRIKGLETSEAFTHQFCELWFPRPLHFLGRAMVLTFLPPAIRRKQGLEDPNSVLEWLIRFAMRVMINTGDAQPDPMEAPIESFYHDLQRWNLSTIDRVEMVRRDKQSFHLRATGCLSTYDGDRASLVFSAGTQMIEDND
;
A
#
# COMPACT_ATOMS: atom_id res chain seq x y z
N MET A 1 -2.31 28.55 29.94
CA MET A 1 -2.85 27.23 30.34
C MET A 1 -3.74 26.61 29.25
N GLU A 2 -4.52 27.37 28.47
CA GLU A 2 -5.41 26.82 27.42
C GLU A 2 -4.70 26.17 26.21
N ALA A 3 -3.52 26.68 25.81
CA ALA A 3 -2.76 26.10 24.69
C ALA A 3 -2.28 24.67 24.97
N HIS A 4 -1.87 24.36 26.20
CA HIS A 4 -1.48 22.99 26.58
C HIS A 4 -2.66 22.02 26.67
N SER A 5 -3.83 22.50 27.13
CA SER A 5 -5.05 21.68 27.20
C SER A 5 -5.54 21.27 25.80
N THR A 6 -5.42 22.17 24.81
CA THR A 6 -5.86 21.89 23.43
C THR A 6 -4.95 20.88 22.72
N THR A 7 -3.63 20.98 22.88
CA THR A 7 -2.68 20.04 22.28
C THR A 7 -2.82 18.63 22.85
N GLN A 8 -3.05 18.49 24.16
CA GLN A 8 -3.21 17.18 24.81
C GLN A 8 -4.54 16.50 24.42
N ASN A 9 -5.62 17.28 24.24
CA ASN A 9 -6.89 16.76 23.74
C ASN A 9 -6.77 16.26 22.29
N ASN A 10 -6.00 16.94 21.44
CA ASN A 10 -5.78 16.51 20.06
C ASN A 10 -4.91 15.25 19.95
N ALA A 11 -3.89 15.10 20.79
CA ALA A 11 -3.03 13.90 20.78
C ALA A 11 -3.80 12.61 21.18
N ASN A 12 -4.81 12.73 22.02
CA ASN A 12 -5.66 11.60 22.40
C ASN A 12 -6.71 11.24 21.33
N ARG A 13 -6.95 12.09 20.34
CA ARG A 13 -7.97 11.89 19.31
C ARG A 13 -7.63 10.71 18.39
N TYR A 14 -6.39 10.65 17.90
CA TYR A 14 -5.95 9.65 16.92
C TYR A 14 -5.33 8.42 17.56
N ARG A 15 -5.15 8.43 18.88
CA ARG A 15 -4.58 7.30 19.60
C ARG A 15 -5.59 6.16 19.69
N LEU A 16 -5.25 5.03 19.09
CA LEU A 16 -6.07 3.82 19.10
C LEU A 16 -6.27 3.27 20.52
N LYS A 17 -7.48 2.79 20.79
CA LYS A 17 -7.87 2.15 22.06
C LYS A 17 -8.01 0.64 21.83
N PHE A 18 -7.05 -0.13 22.34
CA PHE A 18 -7.09 -1.60 22.24
C PHE A 18 -7.90 -2.16 23.41
N THR A 19 -9.07 -2.69 23.10
CA THR A 19 -9.89 -3.49 24.01
C THR A 19 -9.64 -4.99 23.83
N ASN A 20 -9.22 -5.42 22.63
CA ASN A 20 -9.09 -6.82 22.23
C ASN A 20 -7.65 -7.26 21.87
N GLY A 21 -6.64 -6.58 22.42
CA GLY A 21 -5.23 -6.89 22.18
C GLY A 21 -4.63 -6.20 20.94
N LEU A 22 -3.31 -6.30 20.82
CA LEU A 22 -2.53 -5.78 19.69
C LEU A 22 -2.57 -6.78 18.51
N PRO A 23 -2.24 -6.34 17.27
CA PRO A 23 -2.24 -7.23 16.12
C PRO A 23 -1.37 -8.49 16.35
N PRO A 24 -1.77 -9.66 15.84
CA PRO A 24 -0.92 -10.86 15.84
C PRO A 24 0.45 -10.59 15.21
N GLY A 25 1.49 -11.26 15.72
CA GLY A 25 2.88 -11.03 15.26
C GLY A 25 3.53 -9.75 15.80
N THR A 26 2.78 -8.91 16.53
CA THR A 26 3.33 -7.76 17.27
C THR A 26 3.49 -8.08 18.76
N ASP A 27 4.21 -7.22 19.47
CA ASP A 27 4.34 -7.32 20.92
C ASP A 27 2.99 -7.24 21.63
N THR A 28 2.85 -7.90 22.78
CA THR A 28 1.77 -7.60 23.73
C THR A 28 1.93 -6.19 24.32
N MET A 29 0.87 -5.61 24.88
CA MET A 29 0.94 -4.28 25.51
C MET A 29 1.99 -4.17 26.62
N ASN A 30 2.29 -5.28 27.32
CA ASN A 30 3.37 -5.32 28.31
C ASN A 30 4.74 -5.41 27.64
N GLN A 31 4.90 -6.23 26.60
CA GLN A 31 6.15 -6.30 25.84
C GLN A 31 6.50 -4.94 25.21
N VAL A 32 5.53 -4.23 24.63
CA VAL A 32 5.77 -2.88 24.08
C VAL A 32 6.38 -1.93 25.13
N LYS A 33 5.98 -2.05 26.39
CA LYS A 33 6.45 -1.17 27.48
C LYS A 33 7.79 -1.64 28.07
N ASP A 34 7.91 -2.94 28.32
CA ASP A 34 8.94 -3.48 29.19
C ASP A 34 10.10 -4.12 28.42
N ASN A 35 9.83 -4.68 27.24
CA ASN A 35 10.83 -5.38 26.43
C ASN A 35 10.38 -5.50 24.96
N PRO A 36 10.42 -4.39 24.19
CA PRO A 36 9.86 -4.41 22.85
C PRO A 36 10.71 -5.25 21.90
N ARG A 37 10.08 -6.00 20.99
CA ARG A 37 10.78 -6.86 20.04
C ARG A 37 11.56 -6.03 19.03
N LEU A 38 12.87 -6.02 19.22
CA LEU A 38 13.80 -5.29 18.38
C LEU A 38 13.83 -5.83 16.93
N PRO A 39 14.19 -4.98 15.96
CA PRO A 39 14.42 -5.41 14.58
C PRO A 39 15.44 -6.57 14.53
N ARG A 40 15.30 -7.49 13.56
CA ARG A 40 16.35 -8.47 13.28
C ARG A 40 17.69 -7.78 13.01
N PRO A 41 18.82 -8.41 13.39
CA PRO A 41 20.11 -7.94 12.93
C PRO A 41 20.13 -7.93 11.38
N PRO A 42 20.92 -7.03 10.76
CA PRO A 42 21.16 -7.08 9.32
C PRO A 42 21.53 -8.51 8.89
N PRO A 43 20.95 -9.03 7.78
CA PRO A 43 21.38 -10.33 7.27
C PRO A 43 22.87 -10.24 6.91
N GLU A 44 23.62 -11.26 7.29
CA GLU A 44 24.98 -11.45 6.79
C GLU A 44 24.90 -12.27 5.51
N ALA A 45 25.51 -11.75 4.44
CA ALA A 45 25.57 -12.46 3.17
C ALA A 45 26.32 -13.79 3.36
N LYS A 46 25.60 -14.92 3.22
CA LYS A 46 26.20 -16.26 3.34
C LYS A 46 27.10 -16.61 2.16
N ARG A 47 26.93 -15.90 1.03
CA ARG A 47 27.64 -16.08 -0.23
C ARG A 47 27.48 -14.85 -1.13
N THR A 48 28.20 -14.82 -2.24
CA THR A 48 27.95 -13.86 -3.32
C THR A 48 26.57 -14.11 -3.94
N LEU A 49 25.81 -13.03 -4.14
CA LEU A 49 24.49 -13.08 -4.76
C LEU A 49 24.58 -13.66 -6.18
N PRO A 50 23.80 -14.70 -6.53
CA PRO A 50 23.76 -15.20 -7.89
C PRO A 50 23.24 -14.13 -8.85
N PRO A 51 23.96 -13.81 -9.94
CA PRO A 51 23.48 -12.83 -10.91
C PRO A 51 22.21 -13.33 -11.61
N LEU A 52 21.38 -12.41 -12.08
CA LEU A 52 20.27 -12.75 -12.96
C LEU A 52 20.79 -13.49 -14.20
N PRO A 53 20.08 -14.51 -14.70
CA PRO A 53 20.44 -15.15 -15.96
C PRO A 53 20.52 -14.10 -17.09
N PRO A 54 21.51 -14.21 -17.99
CA PRO A 54 21.58 -13.37 -19.19
C PRO A 54 20.27 -13.44 -19.99
N LYS A 55 19.89 -12.35 -20.67
CA LYS A 55 18.64 -12.30 -21.44
C LYS A 55 18.49 -13.47 -22.41
N SER A 56 19.57 -13.88 -23.09
CA SER A 56 19.60 -15.04 -24.01
C SER A 56 19.25 -16.38 -23.36
N GLU A 57 19.39 -16.49 -22.03
CA GLU A 57 19.14 -17.70 -21.24
C GLU A 57 17.78 -17.70 -20.53
N ARG A 58 17.08 -16.56 -20.51
CA ARG A 58 15.74 -16.39 -19.91
C ARG A 58 14.67 -17.05 -20.78
N LYS A 59 14.49 -18.36 -20.65
CA LYS A 59 13.53 -19.17 -21.43
C LYS A 59 12.62 -19.97 -20.51
N GLY A 60 11.37 -20.17 -20.95
CA GLY A 60 10.41 -20.97 -20.20
C GLY A 60 10.09 -20.35 -18.83
N LYS A 61 10.14 -21.15 -17.76
CA LYS A 61 9.84 -20.73 -16.38
C LYS A 61 11.08 -20.36 -15.57
N TRP A 62 11.90 -19.46 -16.13
CA TRP A 62 13.21 -19.12 -15.59
C TRP A 62 13.15 -18.37 -14.26
N ILE A 63 12.09 -17.60 -13.97
CA ILE A 63 11.96 -16.81 -12.74
C ILE A 63 11.95 -17.74 -11.54
N ASN A 64 11.06 -18.74 -11.53
CA ASN A 64 10.99 -19.70 -10.41
C ASN A 64 12.29 -20.49 -10.26
N SER A 65 12.92 -20.89 -11.38
CA SER A 65 14.22 -21.55 -11.34
C SER A 65 15.32 -20.67 -10.76
N TYR A 66 15.25 -19.35 -10.93
CA TYR A 66 16.17 -18.40 -10.34
C TYR A 66 15.86 -18.14 -8.86
N LEU A 67 14.59 -17.85 -8.52
CA LEU A 67 14.15 -17.61 -7.15
C LEU A 67 14.46 -18.80 -6.23
N ASN A 68 14.26 -20.04 -6.68
CA ASN A 68 14.58 -21.24 -5.91
C ASN A 68 16.06 -21.43 -5.60
N LYS A 69 16.95 -20.65 -6.22
CA LYS A 69 18.38 -20.66 -5.89
C LYS A 69 18.69 -19.71 -4.75
N LEU A 70 17.80 -18.78 -4.42
CA LEU A 70 18.04 -17.69 -3.48
C LEU A 70 17.61 -18.06 -2.05
N ASP A 71 18.31 -17.51 -1.07
CA ASP A 71 17.98 -17.64 0.35
C ASP A 71 17.00 -16.53 0.77
N PRO A 72 15.74 -16.86 1.15
CA PRO A 72 14.75 -15.86 1.54
C PRO A 72 15.10 -15.06 2.81
N GLU A 73 16.05 -15.51 3.62
CA GLU A 73 16.47 -14.75 4.82
C GLU A 73 17.54 -13.69 4.53
N THR A 74 18.38 -13.92 3.51
CA THR A 74 19.57 -13.09 3.26
C THR A 74 19.61 -12.45 1.89
N GLU A 75 18.87 -12.99 0.92
CA GLU A 75 18.81 -12.55 -0.49
C GLU A 75 17.38 -12.07 -0.84
N TYR A 76 16.59 -11.67 0.16
CA TYR A 76 15.19 -11.26 0.01
C TYR A 76 14.99 -10.06 -0.93
N ASP A 77 15.93 -9.10 -0.97
CA ASP A 77 15.83 -7.93 -1.85
C ASP A 77 15.77 -8.39 -3.32
N GLN A 78 16.62 -9.34 -3.68
CA GLN A 78 16.67 -9.88 -5.02
C GLN A 78 15.44 -10.73 -5.36
N ILE A 79 14.89 -11.46 -4.38
CA ILE A 79 13.65 -12.22 -4.53
C ILE A 79 12.47 -11.28 -4.81
N ILE A 80 12.27 -10.27 -3.94
CA ILE A 80 11.17 -9.31 -4.05
C ILE A 80 11.32 -8.46 -5.31
N ARG A 81 12.54 -8.01 -5.65
CA ARG A 81 12.84 -7.33 -6.91
C ARG A 81 12.43 -8.18 -8.10
N THR A 82 12.97 -9.38 -8.21
CA THR A 82 12.74 -10.23 -9.38
C THR A 82 11.27 -10.58 -9.51
N HIS A 83 10.60 -10.93 -8.42
CA HIS A 83 9.17 -11.24 -8.43
C HIS A 83 8.34 -10.03 -8.86
N THR A 84 8.52 -8.88 -8.20
CA THR A 84 7.74 -7.68 -8.46
C THR A 84 7.94 -7.21 -9.90
N PHE A 85 9.19 -7.05 -10.32
CA PHE A 85 9.51 -6.41 -11.60
C PHE A 85 9.23 -7.27 -12.83
N TYR A 86 9.27 -8.60 -12.69
CA TYR A 86 9.06 -9.50 -13.83
C TYR A 86 7.67 -10.14 -13.86
N ARG A 87 6.95 -10.25 -12.72
CA ARG A 87 5.63 -10.91 -12.71
C ARG A 87 4.45 -9.95 -12.65
N SER A 88 4.63 -8.77 -12.09
CA SER A 88 3.54 -7.82 -11.99
C SER A 88 3.44 -6.98 -13.26
N THR A 89 2.22 -6.60 -13.62
CA THR A 89 1.97 -5.60 -14.65
C THR A 89 1.67 -4.26 -13.98
N ASP A 90 1.89 -3.16 -14.68
CA ASP A 90 1.59 -1.82 -14.16
C ASP A 90 0.11 -1.70 -13.75
N PHE A 91 -0.78 -2.32 -14.51
CA PHE A 91 -2.21 -2.39 -14.21
C PHE A 91 -2.48 -3.11 -12.89
N ALA A 92 -1.89 -4.30 -12.69
CA ALA A 92 -2.09 -5.08 -11.48
C ALA A 92 -1.49 -4.38 -10.25
N THR A 93 -0.31 -3.77 -10.41
CA THR A 93 0.33 -2.96 -9.37
C THR A 93 -0.51 -1.75 -9.00
N ALA A 94 -1.05 -1.02 -9.98
CA ALA A 94 -1.92 0.13 -9.74
C ALA A 94 -3.23 -0.26 -9.05
N LEU A 95 -3.83 -1.38 -9.45
CA LEU A 95 -5.02 -1.92 -8.80
C LEU A 95 -4.72 -2.27 -7.34
N GLY A 96 -3.60 -2.94 -7.08
CA GLY A 96 -3.22 -3.34 -5.73
C GLY A 96 -2.88 -2.19 -4.82
N TYR A 97 -2.16 -1.19 -5.33
CA TYR A 97 -1.95 0.04 -4.59
C TYR A 97 -3.28 0.73 -4.27
N THR A 98 -4.15 0.92 -5.27
CA THR A 98 -5.47 1.54 -5.07
C THR A 98 -6.24 0.83 -3.97
N ALA A 99 -6.32 -0.50 -4.02
CA ALA A 99 -7.04 -1.29 -3.04
C ALA A 99 -6.41 -1.22 -1.63
N VAL A 100 -5.09 -1.33 -1.52
CA VAL A 100 -4.39 -1.26 -0.22
C VAL A 100 -4.58 0.12 0.43
N PHE A 101 -4.53 1.21 -0.32
CA PHE A 101 -4.78 2.54 0.23
C PHE A 101 -6.23 2.73 0.68
N VAL A 102 -7.20 2.14 -0.03
CA VAL A 102 -8.58 2.06 0.45
C VAL A 102 -8.69 1.24 1.74
N TRP A 103 -7.86 0.21 1.95
CA TRP A 103 -7.84 -0.53 3.23
C TRP A 103 -7.27 0.31 4.36
N LEU A 104 -6.14 0.97 4.12
CA LEU A 104 -5.45 1.78 5.13
C LEU A 104 -6.36 2.89 5.65
N THR A 105 -7.03 3.61 4.75
CA THR A 105 -7.95 4.70 5.12
C THR A 105 -9.16 4.27 5.96
N SER A 106 -9.29 2.98 6.29
CA SER A 106 -10.29 2.51 7.24
C SER A 106 -9.89 2.77 8.69
N THR A 107 -8.61 3.09 8.96
CA THR A 107 -8.14 3.54 10.27
C THR A 107 -8.32 5.06 10.42
N PRO A 108 -8.58 5.58 11.63
CA PRO A 108 -8.67 7.03 11.85
C PRO A 108 -7.35 7.75 11.55
N THR A 109 -6.22 7.12 11.89
CA THR A 109 -4.86 7.61 11.61
C THR A 109 -4.64 7.82 10.12
N ASP A 110 -4.84 6.78 9.31
CA ASP A 110 -4.53 6.82 7.88
C ASP A 110 -5.53 7.65 7.10
N ALA A 111 -6.82 7.61 7.48
CA ALA A 111 -7.83 8.49 6.90
C ALA A 111 -7.43 9.96 7.04
N ALA A 112 -7.00 10.38 8.24
CA ALA A 112 -6.59 11.76 8.48
C ALA A 112 -5.25 12.10 7.83
N ALA A 113 -4.28 11.19 7.86
CA ALA A 113 -2.95 11.37 7.29
C ALA A 113 -2.99 11.51 5.76
N ILE A 114 -3.76 10.66 5.09
CA ILE A 114 -3.82 10.59 3.62
C ILE A 114 -4.71 11.71 3.07
N HIS A 115 -5.85 12.01 3.71
CA HIS A 115 -6.74 13.11 3.30
C HIS A 115 -6.05 14.49 3.35
N GLY A 116 -5.15 14.70 4.33
CA GLY A 116 -4.41 15.96 4.49
C GLY A 116 -3.03 16.01 3.81
N GLY A 117 -2.62 14.94 3.14
CA GLY A 117 -1.28 14.77 2.57
C GLY A 117 -1.12 15.37 1.18
N LYS A 118 0.08 15.87 0.87
CA LYS A 118 0.52 16.17 -0.50
C LYS A 118 1.74 15.31 -0.79
N VAL A 119 1.68 14.47 -1.82
CA VAL A 119 2.82 13.64 -2.24
C VAL A 119 3.75 14.48 -3.12
N ILE A 120 5.07 14.37 -2.91
CA ILE A 120 6.10 15.14 -3.64
C ILE A 120 7.13 14.16 -4.20
N THR A 121 7.50 14.31 -5.48
CA THR A 121 8.41 13.43 -6.23
C THR A 121 9.79 14.04 -6.41
N ARG A 122 10.90 13.34 -6.08
CA ARG A 122 12.32 13.66 -6.46
C ARG A 122 13.26 12.44 -6.33
N ASP A 123 14.40 12.51 -7.04
CA ASP A 123 15.42 11.47 -7.19
C ASP A 123 16.40 11.31 -6.00
N GLU A 124 17.04 10.13 -5.97
CA GLU A 124 18.04 9.56 -5.03
C GLU A 124 17.49 8.93 -3.72
N THR A 125 17.70 7.62 -3.53
CA THR A 125 17.06 6.78 -2.49
C THR A 125 17.30 7.24 -1.05
N LYS A 126 18.50 7.69 -0.70
CA LYS A 126 18.81 8.20 0.66
C LYS A 126 18.13 9.55 0.91
N VAL A 127 18.18 10.44 -0.08
CA VAL A 127 17.46 11.72 -0.07
C VAL A 127 15.94 11.46 -0.03
N HIS A 128 15.47 10.39 -0.67
CA HIS A 128 14.08 9.98 -0.70
C HIS A 128 13.60 9.47 0.66
N ILE A 129 14.34 8.60 1.34
CA ILE A 129 14.00 8.13 2.69
C ILE A 129 13.92 9.31 3.67
N GLU A 130 14.89 10.22 3.63
CA GLU A 130 14.85 11.42 4.48
C GLU A 130 13.67 12.33 4.13
N THR A 131 13.33 12.45 2.85
CA THR A 131 12.19 13.25 2.38
C THR A 131 10.86 12.63 2.80
N ILE A 132 10.73 11.30 2.71
CA ILE A 132 9.57 10.57 3.24
C ILE A 132 9.48 10.80 4.75
N ASN A 133 10.57 10.63 5.50
CA ASN A 133 10.59 10.88 6.95
C ASN A 133 10.22 12.32 7.29
N LYS A 134 10.67 13.33 6.52
CA LYS A 134 10.25 14.74 6.67
C LYS A 134 8.77 14.93 6.36
N THR A 135 8.25 14.23 5.35
CA THR A 135 6.84 14.26 4.97
C THR A 135 5.97 13.65 6.07
N HIS A 136 6.32 12.47 6.56
CA HIS A 136 5.68 11.85 7.72
C HIS A 136 5.73 12.78 8.94
N ALA A 137 6.89 13.39 9.22
CA ALA A 137 7.03 14.36 10.31
C ALA A 137 6.13 15.59 10.15
N ALA A 138 5.93 16.07 8.91
CA ALA A 138 5.01 17.16 8.62
C ALA A 138 3.54 16.74 8.80
N VAL A 139 3.20 15.51 8.41
CA VAL A 139 1.86 14.93 8.60
C VAL A 139 1.57 14.75 10.09
N TRP A 140 2.48 14.20 10.90
CA TRP A 140 2.26 13.99 12.34
C TRP A 140 1.96 15.27 13.11
N LYS A 141 2.55 16.40 12.71
CA LYS A 141 2.22 17.71 13.30
C LYS A 141 0.74 18.09 13.13
N ARG A 142 0.06 17.53 12.12
CA ARG A 142 -1.36 17.77 11.83
C ARG A 142 -2.29 16.72 12.45
N VAL A 143 -1.78 15.52 12.69
CA VAL A 143 -2.51 14.39 13.30
C VAL A 143 -1.76 13.87 14.53
N PRO A 144 -1.63 14.67 15.61
CA PRO A 144 -0.86 14.26 16.77
C PRO A 144 -1.44 12.99 17.41
N GLY A 145 -0.58 12.05 17.80
CA GLY A 145 -0.99 10.76 18.36
C GLY A 145 -1.37 9.68 17.33
N ALA A 146 -1.44 10.03 16.04
CA ALA A 146 -1.46 9.05 14.96
C ALA A 146 -0.12 8.31 14.88
N PHE A 147 -0.11 7.05 14.43
CA PHE A 147 1.10 6.22 14.37
C PHE A 147 1.78 6.06 15.74
N SER A 148 0.95 6.00 16.79
CA SER A 148 1.38 5.73 18.16
C SER A 148 2.04 4.36 18.28
N PHE A 149 1.69 3.44 17.39
CA PHE A 149 2.29 2.12 17.29
C PHE A 149 3.00 1.97 15.95
N ALA A 150 4.19 1.35 15.97
CA ALA A 150 4.99 1.15 14.75
C ALA A 150 4.21 0.40 13.66
N TRP A 151 3.38 -0.56 14.06
CA TRP A 151 2.59 -1.37 13.13
C TRP A 151 1.59 -0.54 12.30
N GLU A 152 1.11 0.61 12.80
CA GLU A 152 0.20 1.50 12.03
C GLU A 152 0.87 1.93 10.73
N ALA A 153 2.16 2.30 10.80
CA ALA A 153 2.93 2.66 9.62
C ALA A 153 3.40 1.45 8.80
N GLN A 154 3.59 0.28 9.44
CA GLN A 154 3.93 -0.95 8.74
C GLN A 154 2.76 -1.52 7.94
N ALA A 155 1.52 -1.22 8.34
CA ALA A 155 0.31 -1.79 7.76
C ALA A 155 0.31 -1.69 6.23
N ALA A 156 0.76 -0.56 5.67
CA ALA A 156 0.84 -0.39 4.21
C ALA A 156 1.67 -1.48 3.53
N ILE A 157 2.82 -1.82 4.11
CA ILE A 157 3.75 -2.82 3.58
C ILE A 157 3.22 -4.23 3.84
N ILE A 158 2.65 -4.48 5.03
CA ILE A 158 2.07 -5.79 5.37
C ILE A 158 0.90 -6.11 4.44
N LEU A 159 -0.03 -5.17 4.25
CA LEU A 159 -1.19 -5.35 3.37
C LEU A 159 -0.76 -5.52 1.91
N LEU A 160 0.22 -4.74 1.44
CA LEU A 160 0.76 -4.87 0.09
C LEU A 160 1.41 -6.23 -0.15
N SER A 161 2.19 -6.73 0.82
CA SER A 161 2.84 -8.05 0.72
C SER A 161 1.84 -9.19 0.55
N TRP A 162 0.67 -9.07 1.19
CA TRP A 162 -0.39 -10.08 1.14
C TRP A 162 -1.32 -9.96 -0.07
N TYR A 163 -1.35 -8.80 -0.73
CA TYR A 163 -2.40 -8.46 -1.68
C TYR A 163 -2.45 -9.38 -2.92
N GLU A 164 -1.32 -9.85 -3.42
CA GLU A 164 -1.32 -10.82 -4.53
C GLU A 164 -1.99 -12.15 -4.10
N SER A 165 -1.72 -12.61 -2.87
CA SER A 165 -2.38 -13.80 -2.33
C SER A 165 -3.88 -13.60 -2.20
N PHE A 166 -4.31 -12.39 -1.81
CA PHE A 166 -5.73 -12.02 -1.77
C PHE A 166 -6.39 -12.11 -3.15
N ILE A 167 -5.81 -11.50 -4.19
CA ILE A 167 -6.36 -11.56 -5.55
C ILE A 167 -6.46 -13.02 -6.01
N ARG A 168 -5.36 -13.78 -5.89
CA ARG A 168 -5.30 -15.18 -6.34
C ARG A 168 -6.37 -16.04 -5.66
N ARG A 169 -6.58 -15.87 -4.34
CA ARG A 169 -7.66 -16.53 -3.58
C ARG A 169 -9.04 -16.07 -4.03
N THR A 170 -9.24 -14.77 -4.20
CA THR A 170 -10.53 -14.17 -4.59
C THR A 170 -11.03 -14.69 -5.94
N VAL A 171 -10.13 -14.88 -6.91
CA VAL A 171 -10.50 -15.37 -8.25
C VAL A 171 -10.42 -16.89 -8.39
N GLY A 172 -9.90 -17.61 -7.39
CA GLY A 172 -9.65 -19.05 -7.49
C GLY A 172 -8.58 -19.39 -8.54
N ALA A 173 -7.46 -18.66 -8.52
CA ALA A 173 -6.28 -18.96 -9.32
C ALA A 173 -5.73 -20.35 -8.96
N LYS A 174 -5.18 -21.07 -9.94
CA LYS A 174 -4.69 -22.44 -9.77
C LYS A 174 -3.44 -22.51 -8.91
N HIS A 175 -2.55 -21.53 -9.07
CA HIS A 175 -1.28 -21.48 -8.37
C HIS A 175 -1.29 -20.36 -7.33
N PRO A 176 -0.87 -20.65 -6.09
CA PRO A 176 -0.65 -19.63 -5.08
C PRO A 176 0.59 -18.79 -5.44
N VAL A 177 0.80 -17.70 -4.70
CA VAL A 177 2.08 -16.98 -4.71
C VAL A 177 3.21 -17.95 -4.32
N ASP A 178 4.36 -17.82 -4.99
CA ASP A 178 5.54 -18.66 -4.78
C ASP A 178 5.99 -18.64 -3.30
N GLN A 179 6.37 -19.80 -2.76
CA GLN A 179 6.74 -19.93 -1.36
C GLN A 179 8.00 -19.13 -1.03
N VAL A 180 8.99 -19.10 -1.94
CA VAL A 180 10.23 -18.34 -1.71
C VAL A 180 9.94 -16.84 -1.57
N VAL A 181 8.96 -16.33 -2.33
CA VAL A 181 8.51 -14.94 -2.23
C VAL A 181 7.82 -14.68 -0.89
N LYS A 182 6.93 -15.59 -0.46
CA LYS A 182 6.27 -15.51 0.85
C LYS A 182 7.28 -15.51 2.01
N ASP A 183 8.32 -16.32 1.91
CA ASP A 183 9.35 -16.44 2.94
C ASP A 183 10.28 -15.21 2.96
N ALA A 184 10.48 -14.53 1.83
CA ALA A 184 11.28 -13.31 1.72
C ALA A 184 10.57 -12.06 2.28
N TRP A 185 9.23 -11.99 2.17
CA TRP A 185 8.44 -10.82 2.57
C TRP A 185 8.66 -10.35 4.02
N PRO A 186 8.68 -11.23 5.04
CA PRO A 186 8.97 -10.82 6.42
C PRO A 186 10.31 -10.10 6.55
N ALA A 187 11.38 -10.63 5.94
CA ALA A 187 12.73 -10.06 6.00
C ALA A 187 12.81 -8.71 5.27
N TRP A 188 12.29 -8.68 4.05
CA TRP A 188 12.26 -7.48 3.23
C TRP A 188 11.42 -6.36 3.88
N GLY A 189 10.21 -6.67 4.33
CA GLY A 189 9.29 -5.69 4.91
C GLY A 189 9.79 -5.07 6.21
N GLU A 190 10.39 -5.87 7.10
CA GLU A 190 11.00 -5.35 8.33
C GLU A 190 12.18 -4.43 8.02
N ARG A 191 13.03 -4.80 7.05
CA ARG A 191 14.17 -4.00 6.61
C ARG A 191 13.70 -2.66 6.02
N LEU A 192 12.75 -2.73 5.08
CA LEU A 192 12.15 -1.57 4.43
C LEU A 192 11.57 -0.60 5.47
N THR A 193 10.72 -1.11 6.35
CA THR A 193 10.07 -0.29 7.39
C THR A 193 11.09 0.22 8.42
N GLY A 194 12.18 -0.49 8.64
CA GLY A 194 13.32 -0.05 9.46
C GLY A 194 13.99 1.25 9.01
N HIS A 195 13.82 1.67 7.75
CA HIS A 195 14.32 2.95 7.24
C HIS A 195 13.44 4.15 7.65
N PHE A 196 12.19 3.89 8.03
CA PHE A 196 11.27 4.92 8.48
C PHE A 196 11.35 5.13 10.00
N ARG A 197 10.90 6.30 10.44
CA ARG A 197 10.94 6.71 11.85
C ARG A 197 9.54 7.07 12.32
N SER A 198 9.29 6.96 13.63
CA SER A 198 8.06 7.41 14.30
C SER A 198 8.12 8.87 14.73
N GLU A 199 7.05 9.36 15.37
CA GLU A 199 6.94 10.73 15.87
C GLU A 199 8.16 11.12 16.75
N PRO A 200 8.83 12.27 16.48
CA PRO A 200 10.02 12.69 17.21
C PRO A 200 9.80 12.94 18.70
N SER A 201 8.55 13.23 19.10
CA SER A 201 8.19 13.54 20.49
C SER A 201 8.51 12.42 21.48
N ASN A 202 8.63 11.17 21.01
CA ASN A 202 9.02 9.99 21.80
C ASN A 202 10.44 9.47 21.49
N GLY A 203 11.31 10.28 20.89
CA GLY A 203 12.69 9.89 20.59
C GLY A 203 12.90 9.14 19.27
N SER A 204 11.91 9.18 18.35
CA SER A 204 12.02 8.65 16.97
C SER A 204 12.44 7.17 16.91
N ILE A 205 11.48 6.26 17.05
CA ILE A 205 11.69 4.80 16.99
C ILE A 205 11.62 4.33 15.53
N PRO A 206 12.48 3.38 15.09
CA PRO A 206 12.37 2.78 13.76
C PRO A 206 11.05 2.02 13.58
N PHE A 207 10.40 2.12 12.42
CA PHE A 207 9.20 1.31 12.14
C PHE A 207 9.49 -0.16 11.90
N GLY A 208 10.75 -0.60 11.79
CA GLY A 208 11.06 -2.04 11.69
C GLY A 208 10.82 -2.82 13.01
N ILE A 209 10.59 -2.13 14.13
CA ILE A 209 10.31 -2.78 15.41
C ILE A 209 8.98 -3.55 15.34
N ASN A 210 8.90 -4.77 15.89
CA ASN A 210 7.67 -5.56 15.93
C ASN A 210 7.06 -5.92 14.57
N TYR A 211 7.82 -5.88 13.48
CA TYR A 211 7.32 -6.34 12.18
C TYR A 211 7.04 -7.87 12.22
N PRO A 212 6.02 -8.37 11.48
CA PRO A 212 5.77 -9.80 11.32
C PRO A 212 7.00 -10.58 10.84
N ARG A 213 7.37 -11.66 11.54
CA ARG A 213 8.58 -12.46 11.23
C ARG A 213 8.35 -13.69 10.36
N SER A 214 7.10 -14.01 10.06
CA SER A 214 6.75 -15.11 9.17
C SER A 214 5.60 -14.71 8.25
N TRP A 215 5.43 -15.45 7.16
CA TRP A 215 4.27 -15.29 6.29
C TRP A 215 2.95 -15.48 7.06
N GLN A 216 2.90 -16.43 8.00
CA GLN A 216 1.72 -16.65 8.83
C GLN A 216 1.39 -15.43 9.69
N GLU A 217 2.39 -14.80 10.32
CA GLU A 217 2.19 -13.56 11.08
C GLU A 217 1.66 -12.41 10.19
N ILE A 218 2.09 -12.33 8.92
CA ILE A 218 1.51 -11.39 7.93
C ILE A 218 0.03 -11.71 7.67
N GLU A 219 -0.32 -12.99 7.45
CA GLU A 219 -1.71 -13.39 7.22
C GLU A 219 -2.60 -13.08 8.44
N ASP A 220 -2.13 -13.42 9.64
CA ASP A 220 -2.85 -13.19 10.88
C ASP A 220 -3.05 -11.70 11.15
N PHE A 221 -2.04 -10.86 10.85
CA PHE A 221 -2.17 -9.41 10.91
C PHE A 221 -3.27 -8.91 9.97
N VAL A 222 -3.30 -9.39 8.72
CA VAL A 222 -4.28 -8.92 7.73
C VAL A 222 -5.70 -9.31 8.14
N VAL A 223 -5.89 -10.54 8.62
CA VAL A 223 -7.19 -11.00 9.14
C VAL A 223 -7.63 -10.13 10.32
N TRP A 224 -6.73 -9.94 11.31
CA TRP A 224 -6.99 -9.04 12.43
C TRP A 224 -7.36 -7.64 11.95
N PHE A 225 -6.61 -7.06 11.03
CA PHE A 225 -6.83 -5.69 10.53
C PHE A 225 -8.19 -5.56 9.84
N GLN A 226 -8.62 -6.58 9.09
CA GLN A 226 -9.93 -6.58 8.43
C GLN A 226 -11.08 -6.73 9.41
N GLU A 227 -10.88 -7.49 10.49
CA GLU A 227 -11.92 -7.81 11.48
C GLU A 227 -11.99 -6.79 12.62
N PHE A 228 -10.90 -6.07 12.88
CA PHE A 228 -10.82 -5.08 13.94
C PHE A 228 -11.93 -4.04 13.83
N ASP A 229 -12.49 -3.64 14.98
CA ASP A 229 -13.61 -2.71 15.03
C ASP A 229 -13.14 -1.27 14.85
N TRP A 230 -12.78 -0.93 13.62
CA TRP A 230 -12.43 0.44 13.23
C TRP A 230 -13.61 1.40 13.39
N ASP A 231 -14.85 0.92 13.50
CA ASP A 231 -15.99 1.79 13.73
C ASP A 231 -15.99 2.33 15.16
N GLU A 232 -15.64 1.53 16.16
CA GLU A 232 -15.46 2.02 17.53
C GLU A 232 -14.31 3.02 17.68
N GLN A 233 -13.31 2.96 16.78
CA GLN A 233 -12.14 3.85 16.82
C GLN A 233 -12.32 5.17 16.05
N ARG A 234 -13.31 5.24 15.15
CA ARG A 234 -13.47 6.37 14.24
C ARG A 234 -14.56 7.34 14.68
N THR A 235 -14.26 8.62 14.56
CA THR A 235 -15.28 9.67 14.57
C THR A 235 -16.01 9.72 13.23
N ASP A 236 -17.16 10.39 13.17
CA ASP A 236 -17.89 10.59 11.91
C ASP A 236 -17.06 11.35 10.87
N GLU A 237 -16.22 12.29 11.33
CA GLU A 237 -15.28 12.99 10.46
C GLU A 237 -14.26 12.03 9.85
N ASP A 238 -13.74 11.07 10.61
CA ASP A 238 -12.77 10.09 10.10
C ASP A 238 -13.43 9.13 9.09
N ARG A 239 -14.71 8.77 9.31
CA ARG A 239 -15.49 7.97 8.35
C ARG A 239 -15.66 8.71 7.02
N ILE A 240 -16.04 10.00 7.06
CA ILE A 240 -16.20 10.82 5.87
C ILE A 240 -14.87 10.92 5.13
N LYS A 241 -13.77 11.23 5.82
CA LYS A 241 -12.43 11.30 5.22
C LYS A 241 -12.00 9.99 4.58
N GLY A 242 -12.25 8.86 5.24
CA GLY A 242 -11.96 7.53 4.73
C GLY A 242 -12.72 7.25 3.43
N LEU A 243 -14.03 7.53 3.41
CA LEU A 243 -14.87 7.37 2.22
C LEU A 243 -14.42 8.28 1.07
N GLU A 244 -14.24 9.59 1.32
CA GLU A 244 -13.81 10.56 0.30
C GLU A 244 -12.46 10.16 -0.31
N THR A 245 -11.52 9.73 0.52
CA THR A 245 -10.20 9.29 0.06
C THR A 245 -10.31 8.00 -0.75
N SER A 246 -11.16 7.06 -0.32
CA SER A 246 -11.40 5.81 -1.04
C SER A 246 -12.02 6.03 -2.42
N GLU A 247 -12.99 6.94 -2.51
CA GLU A 247 -13.60 7.37 -3.76
C GLU A 247 -12.59 8.07 -4.67
N ALA A 248 -11.73 8.93 -4.12
CA ALA A 248 -10.68 9.61 -4.89
C ALA A 248 -9.68 8.63 -5.51
N PHE A 249 -9.18 7.64 -4.75
CA PHE A 249 -8.30 6.60 -5.29
C PHE A 249 -8.98 5.76 -6.37
N THR A 250 -10.24 5.38 -6.14
CA THR A 250 -11.03 4.61 -7.11
C THR A 250 -11.24 5.39 -8.40
N HIS A 251 -11.57 6.67 -8.29
CA HIS A 251 -11.74 7.56 -9.44
C HIS A 251 -10.44 7.74 -10.22
N GLN A 252 -9.33 7.99 -9.55
CA GLN A 252 -8.01 8.12 -10.18
C GLN A 252 -7.62 6.85 -10.93
N PHE A 253 -7.84 5.67 -10.34
CA PHE A 253 -7.61 4.40 -11.02
C PHE A 253 -8.46 4.30 -12.31
N CYS A 254 -9.73 4.68 -12.24
CA CYS A 254 -10.60 4.68 -13.43
C CYS A 254 -10.10 5.62 -14.52
N GLU A 255 -9.70 6.85 -14.18
CA GLU A 255 -9.20 7.85 -15.15
C GLU A 255 -7.93 7.40 -15.86
N LEU A 256 -7.03 6.72 -15.15
CA LEU A 256 -5.75 6.26 -15.70
C LEU A 256 -5.90 5.05 -16.62
N TRP A 257 -6.83 4.13 -16.29
CA TRP A 257 -6.86 2.81 -16.90
C TRP A 257 -8.07 2.52 -17.77
N PHE A 258 -9.12 3.35 -17.71
CA PHE A 258 -10.35 3.13 -18.44
C PHE A 258 -10.79 4.40 -19.18
N PRO A 259 -11.30 4.29 -20.42
CA PRO A 259 -11.98 5.41 -21.05
C PRO A 259 -13.28 5.73 -20.28
N ARG A 260 -13.71 6.99 -20.30
CA ARG A 260 -14.86 7.49 -19.52
C ARG A 260 -16.11 6.59 -19.55
N PRO A 261 -16.56 6.06 -20.70
CA PRO A 261 -17.73 5.18 -20.74
C PRO A 261 -17.56 3.86 -19.95
N LEU A 262 -16.34 3.45 -19.66
CA LEU A 262 -15.99 2.23 -18.93
C LEU A 262 -15.55 2.48 -17.48
N HIS A 263 -15.68 3.71 -16.95
CA HIS A 263 -15.34 3.97 -15.54
C HIS A 263 -16.17 3.13 -14.57
N PHE A 264 -17.42 2.80 -14.91
CA PHE A 264 -18.24 1.89 -14.08
C PHE A 264 -17.59 0.51 -13.94
N LEU A 265 -16.91 0.02 -14.99
CA LEU A 265 -16.17 -1.24 -14.98
C LEU A 265 -14.90 -1.12 -14.13
N GLY A 266 -14.15 -0.01 -14.27
CA GLY A 266 -12.99 0.27 -13.43
C GLY A 266 -13.34 0.32 -11.94
N ARG A 267 -14.43 1.00 -11.59
CA ARG A 267 -14.97 1.05 -10.22
C ARG A 267 -15.35 -0.35 -9.72
N ALA A 268 -16.13 -1.09 -10.51
CA ALA A 268 -16.52 -2.45 -10.14
C ALA A 268 -15.29 -3.36 -9.94
N MET A 269 -14.22 -3.14 -10.71
CA MET A 269 -12.97 -3.89 -10.55
C MET A 269 -12.28 -3.58 -9.23
N VAL A 270 -12.13 -2.31 -8.86
CA VAL A 270 -11.58 -1.94 -7.55
C VAL A 270 -12.42 -2.55 -6.43
N LEU A 271 -13.75 -2.35 -6.48
CA LEU A 271 -14.67 -2.89 -5.47
C LEU A 271 -14.59 -4.42 -5.37
N THR A 272 -14.48 -5.15 -6.49
CA THR A 272 -14.32 -6.62 -6.51
C THR A 272 -13.07 -7.06 -5.76
N PHE A 273 -11.98 -6.29 -5.83
CA PHE A 273 -10.71 -6.58 -5.17
C PHE A 273 -10.50 -5.78 -3.87
N LEU A 274 -11.60 -5.44 -3.21
CA LEU A 274 -11.63 -5.01 -1.80
C LEU A 274 -12.36 -6.07 -0.96
N PRO A 275 -11.85 -6.45 0.22
CA PRO A 275 -12.55 -7.31 1.15
C PRO A 275 -13.88 -6.68 1.56
N PRO A 276 -14.97 -7.47 1.65
CA PRO A 276 -16.28 -6.94 2.03
C PRO A 276 -16.27 -6.18 3.37
N ALA A 277 -15.46 -6.62 4.33
CA ALA A 277 -15.31 -5.95 5.62
C ALA A 277 -14.77 -4.51 5.48
N ILE A 278 -13.80 -4.31 4.59
CA ILE A 278 -13.23 -2.99 4.31
C ILE A 278 -14.25 -2.11 3.57
N ARG A 279 -14.95 -2.64 2.55
CA ARG A 279 -15.98 -1.88 1.83
C ARG A 279 -17.04 -1.33 2.78
N ARG A 280 -17.57 -2.18 3.67
CA ARG A 280 -18.55 -1.77 4.70
C ARG A 280 -18.01 -0.68 5.61
N LYS A 281 -16.79 -0.84 6.13
CA LYS A 281 -16.14 0.16 6.97
C LYS A 281 -15.95 1.50 6.25
N GLN A 282 -15.70 1.47 4.95
CA GLN A 282 -15.58 2.69 4.15
C GLN A 282 -16.91 3.28 3.69
N GLY A 283 -18.05 2.59 3.92
CA GLY A 283 -19.33 3.00 3.34
C GLY A 283 -19.37 2.89 1.82
N LEU A 284 -18.49 2.07 1.22
CA LEU A 284 -18.50 1.80 -0.20
C LEU A 284 -19.61 0.81 -0.55
N GLU A 285 -20.17 0.98 -1.75
CA GLU A 285 -21.16 0.03 -2.27
C GLU A 285 -20.54 -1.33 -2.58
N ASP A 286 -21.38 -2.37 -2.59
CA ASP A 286 -20.98 -3.67 -3.11
C ASP A 286 -21.00 -3.65 -4.65
N PRO A 287 -20.05 -4.34 -5.30
CA PRO A 287 -20.06 -4.46 -6.75
C PRO A 287 -21.32 -5.21 -7.20
N ASN A 288 -21.85 -4.85 -8.37
CA ASN A 288 -22.92 -5.62 -9.00
C ASN A 288 -22.50 -7.09 -9.12
N SER A 289 -23.30 -8.03 -8.60
CA SER A 289 -22.88 -9.44 -8.48
C SER A 289 -22.57 -10.12 -9.81
N VAL A 290 -23.28 -9.76 -10.89
CA VAL A 290 -22.99 -10.29 -12.23
C VAL A 290 -21.66 -9.75 -12.74
N LEU A 291 -21.43 -8.46 -12.56
CA LEU A 291 -20.19 -7.81 -12.96
C LEU A 291 -19.00 -8.29 -12.12
N GLU A 292 -19.16 -8.46 -10.81
CA GLU A 292 -18.17 -9.05 -9.92
C GLU A 292 -17.79 -10.45 -10.40
N TRP A 293 -18.77 -11.29 -10.71
CA TRP A 293 -18.53 -12.64 -11.23
C TRP A 293 -17.75 -12.60 -12.55
N LEU A 294 -18.12 -11.73 -13.49
CA LEU A 294 -17.42 -11.54 -14.76
C LEU A 294 -15.97 -11.08 -14.56
N ILE A 295 -15.75 -10.11 -13.66
CA ILE A 295 -14.40 -9.60 -13.34
C ILE A 295 -13.54 -10.70 -12.71
N ARG A 296 -14.08 -11.44 -11.73
CA ARG A 296 -13.38 -12.56 -11.09
C ARG A 296 -13.05 -13.65 -12.10
N PHE A 297 -13.98 -13.98 -12.99
CA PHE A 297 -13.75 -14.95 -14.06
C PHE A 297 -12.65 -14.48 -15.03
N ALA A 298 -12.73 -13.24 -15.52
CA ALA A 298 -11.74 -12.68 -16.43
C ALA A 298 -10.34 -12.64 -15.80
N MET A 299 -10.23 -12.19 -14.54
CA MET A 299 -8.97 -12.16 -13.80
C MET A 299 -8.44 -13.56 -13.50
N ARG A 300 -9.32 -14.54 -13.21
CA ARG A 300 -8.93 -15.95 -13.08
C ARG A 300 -8.31 -16.48 -14.36
N VAL A 301 -8.93 -16.20 -15.51
CA VAL A 301 -8.40 -16.61 -16.81
C VAL A 301 -7.06 -15.93 -17.08
N MET A 302 -6.99 -14.61 -16.88
CA MET A 302 -5.76 -13.83 -17.07
C MET A 302 -4.59 -14.36 -16.24
N ILE A 303 -4.79 -14.57 -14.93
CA ILE A 303 -3.74 -15.06 -14.02
C ILE A 303 -3.33 -16.48 -14.42
N ASN A 304 -4.28 -17.39 -14.63
CA ASN A 304 -3.94 -18.78 -14.98
C ASN A 304 -3.26 -18.90 -16.34
N THR A 305 -3.63 -18.07 -17.31
CA THR A 305 -2.96 -18.02 -18.61
C THR A 305 -1.56 -17.43 -18.48
N GLY A 306 -1.38 -16.35 -17.72
CA GLY A 306 -0.06 -15.79 -17.43
C GLY A 306 0.85 -16.79 -16.71
N ASP A 307 0.32 -17.50 -15.71
CA ASP A 307 1.04 -18.55 -14.99
C ASP A 307 1.43 -19.72 -15.91
N ALA A 308 0.72 -19.95 -17.03
CA ALA A 308 1.04 -21.00 -18.00
C ALA A 308 2.01 -20.55 -19.10
N GLN A 309 2.07 -19.25 -19.42
CA GLN A 309 2.97 -18.69 -20.44
C GLN A 309 4.43 -18.69 -19.98
N PRO A 310 5.42 -18.69 -20.89
CA PRO A 310 6.81 -18.46 -20.51
C PRO A 310 6.96 -17.15 -19.71
N ASP A 311 7.87 -17.14 -18.74
CA ASP A 311 8.21 -15.93 -17.99
C ASP A 311 8.83 -14.88 -18.94
N PRO A 312 8.57 -13.58 -18.74
CA PRO A 312 9.08 -12.55 -19.62
C PRO A 312 10.61 -12.46 -19.56
N MET A 313 11.23 -12.09 -20.69
CA MET A 313 12.68 -11.89 -20.76
C MET A 313 13.12 -10.55 -20.18
N GLU A 314 12.26 -9.53 -20.29
CA GLU A 314 12.45 -8.18 -19.78
C GLU A 314 11.58 -7.97 -18.54
N ALA A 315 11.95 -7.02 -17.69
CA ALA A 315 11.15 -6.60 -16.55
C ALA A 315 10.12 -5.54 -17.00
N PRO A 316 8.82 -5.88 -17.12
CA PRO A 316 7.83 -4.93 -17.64
C PRO A 316 7.75 -3.65 -16.79
N ILE A 317 7.77 -3.82 -15.46
CA ILE A 317 7.67 -2.69 -14.52
C ILE A 317 8.92 -1.80 -14.55
N GLU A 318 10.10 -2.35 -14.83
CA GLU A 318 11.34 -1.56 -14.90
C GLU A 318 11.24 -0.53 -16.02
N SER A 319 10.71 -0.95 -17.18
CA SER A 319 10.49 -0.05 -18.30
C SER A 319 9.48 1.06 -17.98
N PHE A 320 8.36 0.70 -17.34
CA PHE A 320 7.35 1.66 -16.91
C PHE A 320 7.88 2.63 -15.86
N TYR A 321 8.66 2.15 -14.90
CA TYR A 321 9.28 2.97 -13.88
C TYR A 321 10.21 4.02 -14.49
N HIS A 322 11.06 3.63 -15.44
CA HIS A 322 11.92 4.59 -16.15
C HIS A 322 11.12 5.57 -17.00
N ASP A 323 9.97 5.16 -17.55
CA ASP A 323 9.08 6.07 -18.25
C ASP A 323 8.41 7.05 -17.29
N LEU A 324 7.95 6.61 -16.11
CA LEU A 324 7.42 7.48 -15.06
C LEU A 324 8.45 8.52 -14.60
N GLN A 325 9.72 8.14 -14.44
CA GLN A 325 10.79 9.09 -14.09
C GLN A 325 10.95 10.20 -15.13
N ARG A 326 10.65 9.91 -16.40
CA ARG A 326 10.68 10.91 -17.48
C ARG A 326 9.42 11.77 -17.54
N TRP A 327 8.32 11.31 -16.94
CA TRP A 327 7.07 12.07 -16.96
C TRP A 327 7.16 13.28 -16.03
N ASN A 328 6.81 14.45 -16.56
CA ASN A 328 6.62 15.62 -15.74
C ASN A 328 5.26 15.52 -15.05
N LEU A 329 5.19 14.76 -13.94
CA LEU A 329 3.96 14.53 -13.17
C LEU A 329 3.29 15.84 -12.74
N SER A 330 4.06 16.91 -12.50
CA SER A 330 3.50 18.23 -12.19
C SER A 330 2.70 18.87 -13.33
N THR A 331 2.96 18.45 -14.58
CA THR A 331 2.19 18.86 -15.75
C THR A 331 0.89 18.07 -15.86
N ILE A 332 0.94 16.76 -15.60
CA ILE A 332 -0.25 15.90 -15.54
C ILE A 332 -1.21 16.42 -14.46
N ASP A 333 -0.68 16.77 -13.27
CA ASP A 333 -1.47 17.36 -12.19
C ASP A 333 -2.14 18.67 -12.59
N ARG A 334 -1.44 19.55 -13.32
CA ARG A 334 -2.06 20.80 -13.79
C ARG A 334 -3.17 20.55 -14.80
N VAL A 335 -2.97 19.61 -15.72
CA VAL A 335 -3.99 19.25 -16.71
C VAL A 335 -5.22 18.67 -16.02
N GLU A 336 -5.03 17.77 -15.07
CA GLU A 336 -6.14 17.16 -14.32
C GLU A 336 -6.81 18.14 -13.36
N MET A 337 -6.07 19.03 -12.69
CA MET A 337 -6.66 20.13 -11.93
C MET A 337 -7.55 21.01 -12.82
N VAL A 338 -7.05 21.45 -13.98
CA VAL A 338 -7.84 22.28 -14.91
C VAL A 338 -9.09 21.54 -15.41
N ARG A 339 -9.00 20.23 -15.61
CA ARG A 339 -10.14 19.40 -16.00
C ARG A 339 -11.17 19.29 -14.88
N ARG A 340 -10.73 19.09 -13.63
CA ARG A 340 -11.58 19.07 -12.44
C ARG A 340 -12.26 20.42 -12.21
N ASP A 341 -11.53 21.53 -12.36
CA ASP A 341 -12.08 22.90 -12.27
C ASP A 341 -13.16 23.15 -13.33
N LYS A 342 -12.97 22.66 -14.55
CA LYS A 342 -13.99 22.76 -15.60
C LYS A 342 -15.22 21.91 -15.29
N GLN A 343 -15.03 20.71 -14.73
CA GLN A 343 -16.15 19.85 -14.33
C GLN A 343 -16.91 20.41 -13.15
N SER A 344 -16.22 20.91 -12.12
CA SER A 344 -16.84 21.54 -10.95
C SER A 344 -17.61 22.81 -11.34
N PHE A 345 -17.03 23.63 -12.24
CA PHE A 345 -17.72 24.77 -12.84
C PHE A 345 -18.99 24.34 -13.58
N HIS A 346 -18.91 23.31 -14.42
CA HIS A 346 -20.07 22.82 -15.17
C HIS A 346 -21.18 22.32 -14.23
N LEU A 347 -20.85 21.52 -13.21
CA LEU A 347 -21.82 21.00 -12.24
C LEU A 347 -22.45 22.09 -11.37
N ARG A 348 -21.69 23.14 -11.02
CA ARG A 348 -22.21 24.34 -10.35
C ARG A 348 -23.13 25.14 -11.28
N ALA A 349 -22.76 25.30 -12.55
CA ALA A 349 -23.54 26.02 -13.54
C ALA A 349 -24.86 25.31 -13.92
N THR A 350 -24.90 23.97 -13.86
CA THR A 350 -26.12 23.20 -14.13
C THR A 350 -27.02 23.01 -12.91
N GLY A 351 -26.68 23.59 -11.76
CA GLY A 351 -27.46 23.48 -10.52
C GLY A 351 -27.50 22.07 -9.92
N CYS A 352 -26.58 21.18 -10.33
CA CYS A 352 -26.56 19.78 -9.88
C CYS A 352 -25.79 19.56 -8.57
N LEU A 353 -25.17 20.58 -7.98
CA LEU A 353 -24.45 20.48 -6.71
C LEU A 353 -24.98 21.47 -5.68
N SER A 354 -25.64 20.94 -4.66
CA SER A 354 -25.81 21.58 -3.36
C SER A 354 -24.47 21.46 -2.60
N THR A 355 -23.74 22.57 -2.47
CA THR A 355 -22.63 22.80 -1.51
C THR A 355 -21.72 21.58 -1.24
N TYR A 356 -20.91 21.18 -2.21
CA TYR A 356 -19.76 20.31 -1.97
C TYR A 356 -18.47 21.12 -2.22
N ASP A 357 -17.72 21.37 -1.14
CA ASP A 357 -16.48 22.18 -1.14
C ASP A 357 -15.27 21.25 -1.21
N GLY A 358 -15.13 20.57 -2.35
CA GLY A 358 -14.18 19.48 -2.60
C GLY A 358 -12.78 19.92 -3.04
N ASP A 359 -12.17 20.90 -2.38
CA ASP A 359 -10.90 21.52 -2.81
C ASP A 359 -9.62 20.83 -2.27
N ARG A 360 -9.69 19.62 -1.71
CA ARG A 360 -8.52 18.99 -1.08
C ARG A 360 -8.45 17.47 -1.24
N ALA A 361 -7.94 17.01 -2.38
CA ALA A 361 -7.24 15.72 -2.48
C ALA A 361 -6.43 15.67 -3.81
N SER A 362 -5.15 16.03 -3.75
CA SER A 362 -4.18 15.74 -4.81
C SER A 362 -3.30 14.58 -4.33
N LEU A 363 -3.60 13.37 -4.78
CA LEU A 363 -2.81 12.17 -4.49
C LEU A 363 -2.15 11.72 -5.80
N VAL A 364 -0.82 11.65 -5.81
CA VAL A 364 -0.03 11.16 -6.94
C VAL A 364 1.00 10.18 -6.42
N PHE A 365 1.15 9.07 -7.13
CA PHE A 365 1.97 7.92 -6.81
C PHE A 365 3.48 8.23 -6.90
N SER A 366 4.24 7.90 -5.84
CA SER A 366 5.64 7.44 -5.92
C SER A 366 6.16 7.18 -4.50
N ALA A 367 6.43 5.92 -4.15
CA ALA A 367 7.23 5.57 -2.96
C ALA A 367 7.71 4.10 -2.92
N GLY A 368 7.20 3.18 -3.75
CA GLY A 368 7.47 1.74 -3.58
C GLY A 368 8.74 1.19 -4.24
N THR A 369 9.17 1.77 -5.37
CA THR A 369 10.02 1.04 -6.33
C THR A 369 11.52 1.36 -6.21
N GLN A 370 11.88 2.53 -5.68
CA GLN A 370 13.26 3.05 -5.69
C GLN A 370 14.16 2.44 -4.61
N MET A 371 13.61 1.82 -3.56
CA MET A 371 14.39 1.17 -2.49
C MET A 371 15.14 -0.10 -2.93
N ILE A 372 14.94 -0.54 -4.17
CA ILE A 372 15.41 -1.82 -4.70
C ILE A 372 16.72 -1.68 -5.51
N GLU A 373 17.14 -0.46 -5.89
CA GLU A 373 18.29 -0.24 -6.78
C GLU A 373 19.65 -0.06 -6.07
N ASP A 374 19.69 0.27 -4.77
CA ASP A 374 20.92 0.78 -4.09
C ASP A 374 21.58 -0.16 -3.06
N ASN A 375 21.44 -1.50 -3.19
CA ASN A 375 22.09 -2.46 -2.28
C ASN A 375 23.29 -3.24 -2.89
N ASP A 376 23.88 -2.76 -3.98
CA ASP A 376 25.16 -3.27 -4.52
C ASP A 376 26.39 -2.53 -3.97
#